data_AF-A0A258NSB4-F1
#
_entry.id   AF-A0A258NSB4-F1
#
_cell.length_a   1.000
_cell.length_b   1.000
_cell.length_c   1.000
_cell.angle_alpha   90.00
_cell.angle_beta   90.00
_cell.angle_gamma   90.00
#
_symmetry.space_group_name_H-M   'P 1'
#
loop_
_entity.id
_entity.type
_entity.pdbx_description
1 polymer ?
#
loop_
_entity_poly.entity_id
_entity_poly.type
_entity_poly.pdbx_seq_one_letter_code
_entity_poly.pdbx_strand_id
1 'polypeptide(L)' 'MATKNQSRAAGPATRGLKVTARPASFRRGGHTFSGEAKTIPLSELSAEQVEQITTDPNLVVQEVDIEPPAEA' A
#
# COMPACT_ATOMS: atom_id res chain seq x y z
N MET A 1 18.42 4.19 -2.33
CA MET A 1 17.65 5.33 -2.85
C MET A 1 16.20 5.17 -2.41
N ALA A 2 15.75 5.87 -1.38
CA ALA A 2 14.36 5.86 -0.92
C ALA A 2 13.76 7.22 -1.24
N THR A 3 13.15 7.35 -2.42
CA THR A 3 12.34 8.53 -2.73
C THR A 3 11.04 8.42 -1.95
N LYS A 4 11.03 9.02 -0.74
CA LYS A 4 9.82 9.28 0.05
C LYS A 4 9.00 10.30 -0.74
N ASN A 5 8.23 9.82 -1.71
CA ASN A 5 7.38 10.65 -2.56
C ASN A 5 6.25 11.17 -1.66
N GLN A 6 6.44 12.36 -1.11
CA GLN A 6 5.45 13.09 -0.32
C GLN A 6 4.31 13.59 -1.21
N SER A 7 3.59 12.67 -1.82
CA SER A 7 2.26 12.96 -2.37
C SER A 7 1.25 12.88 -1.24
N ARG A 8 0.34 13.87 -1.16
CA ARG A 8 -0.73 13.98 -0.15
C ARG A 8 -1.23 12.60 0.27
N ALA A 9 -1.02 12.27 1.55
CA ALA A 9 -1.52 11.05 2.17
C ALA A 9 -2.99 10.82 1.79
N ALA A 10 -3.31 9.61 1.34
CA ALA A 10 -4.66 9.21 0.97
C ALA A 10 -5.58 9.12 2.20
N GLY A 11 -5.01 8.96 3.39
CA GLY A 11 -5.77 8.81 4.62
C GLY A 11 -4.94 8.79 5.90
N PRO A 12 -5.57 8.47 7.04
CA PRO A 12 -4.92 8.40 8.33
C PRO A 12 -3.97 7.18 8.41
N ALA A 13 -2.90 7.30 9.20
CA ALA A 13 -1.93 6.23 9.43
C ALA A 13 -2.52 5.02 10.20
N THR A 14 -3.68 5.18 10.81
CA THR A 14 -4.42 4.11 11.52
C THR A 14 -5.14 3.15 10.58
N ARG A 15 -5.15 3.45 9.27
CA ARG A 15 -5.72 2.58 8.23
C ARG A 15 -4.67 2.30 7.18
N GLY A 16 -4.72 1.11 6.61
CA GLY A 16 -3.85 0.74 5.51
C GLY A 16 -4.45 -0.30 4.59
N LEU A 17 -3.68 -0.59 3.56
CA LEU A 17 -3.99 -1.58 2.57
C LEU A 17 -3.03 -2.74 2.74
N LYS A 18 -3.58 -3.92 3.02
CA LYS A 18 -2.88 -5.18 2.91
C LYS A 18 -3.02 -5.66 1.46
N VAL A 19 -1.91 -5.62 0.74
CA VAL A 19 -1.86 -5.91 -0.68
C VAL A 19 -1.05 -7.18 -0.92
N THR A 20 -1.63 -8.12 -1.65
CA THR A 20 -0.95 -9.34 -2.11
C THR A 20 -1.03 -9.41 -3.62
N ALA A 21 0.09 -9.65 -4.30
CA ALA A 21 0.09 -9.86 -5.74
C ALA A 21 -0.19 -11.33 -6.06
N ARG A 22 -1.02 -11.57 -7.09
CA ARG A 22 -1.20 -12.91 -7.66
C ARG A 22 0.06 -13.39 -8.39
N PRO A 23 0.77 -12.53 -9.16
CA PRO A 23 2.07 -12.87 -9.72
C PRO A 23 3.17 -12.89 -8.64
N ALA A 24 4.24 -13.66 -8.88
CA ALA A 24 5.40 -13.74 -7.99
C ALA A 24 6.10 -12.37 -7.77
N SER A 25 6.01 -11.48 -8.76
CA SER A 25 6.51 -10.10 -8.69
C SER A 25 5.65 -9.21 -9.57
N PHE A 26 5.13 -8.13 -9.00
CA PHE A 26 4.29 -7.16 -9.70
C PHE A 26 4.58 -5.75 -9.20
N ARG A 27 4.55 -4.76 -10.09
CA ARG A 27 4.84 -3.36 -9.74
C ARG A 27 3.67 -2.46 -10.08
N ARG A 28 3.18 -1.72 -9.09
CA ARG A 28 2.05 -0.79 -9.23
C ARG A 28 2.13 0.32 -8.19
N GLY A 29 1.69 1.54 -8.53
CA GLY A 29 1.69 2.67 -7.58
C GLY A 29 3.07 3.01 -7.02
N GLY A 30 4.18 2.67 -7.70
CA GLY A 30 5.54 2.85 -7.19
C GLY A 30 5.99 1.79 -6.17
N HIS A 31 5.16 0.80 -5.85
CA HIS A 31 5.50 -0.31 -4.97
C HIS A 31 5.69 -1.61 -5.75
N THR A 32 6.58 -2.48 -5.24
CA THR A 32 6.67 -3.87 -5.68
C THR A 32 5.90 -4.74 -4.69
N PHE A 33 5.04 -5.58 -5.23
CA PHE A 33 4.22 -6.58 -4.54
C PHE A 33 4.61 -7.97 -5.03
N SER A 34 4.45 -8.96 -4.17
CA SER A 34 4.69 -10.38 -4.44
C SER A 34 3.55 -11.21 -3.85
N GLY A 35 3.67 -12.53 -3.88
CA GLY A 35 2.73 -13.42 -3.18
C GLY A 35 2.72 -13.24 -1.65
N GLU A 36 3.64 -12.46 -1.09
CA GLU A 36 3.62 -12.09 0.32
C GLU A 36 2.70 -10.88 0.56
N ALA A 37 1.88 -10.97 1.59
CA ALA A 37 0.99 -9.89 1.96
C ALA A 37 1.79 -8.72 2.54
N LYS A 38 1.70 -7.57 1.87
CA LYS A 38 2.37 -6.34 2.28
C LYS A 38 1.36 -5.34 2.79
N THR A 39 1.49 -4.95 4.05
CA THR A 39 0.67 -3.88 4.64
C THR A 39 1.33 -2.54 4.40
N ILE A 40 0.59 -1.60 3.82
CA ILE A 40 1.05 -0.22 3.57
C ILE A 40 0.02 0.74 4.19
N PRO A 41 0.43 1.65 5.11
CA PRO A 41 -0.47 2.62 5.68
C PRO A 41 -0.93 3.64 4.63
N LEU A 42 -2.19 4.10 4.72
CA LEU A 42 -2.74 5.10 3.82
C LEU A 42 -2.02 6.45 3.92
N SER A 43 -1.30 6.69 5.02
CA SER A 43 -0.44 7.86 5.19
C SER A 43 0.78 7.86 4.27
N GLU A 44 1.19 6.69 3.77
CA GLU A 44 2.34 6.52 2.85
C GLU A 44 1.94 6.42 1.37
N LEU A 45 0.64 6.32 1.09
CA LEU A 45 0.10 6.26 -0.25
C LEU A 45 -0.61 7.56 -0.61
N SER A 46 -0.53 7.98 -1.86
CA SER A 46 -1.41 9.01 -2.41
C SER A 46 -2.74 8.43 -2.86
N ALA A 47 -3.76 9.28 -3.01
CA ALA A 47 -5.06 8.87 -3.53
C ALA A 47 -4.94 8.16 -4.89
N GLU A 48 -4.07 8.67 -5.78
CA GLU A 48 -3.79 8.08 -7.09
C GLU A 48 -3.12 6.70 -6.96
N GLN A 49 -2.18 6.54 -6.02
CA GLN A 49 -1.54 5.25 -5.77
C GLN A 49 -2.53 4.21 -5.23
N VAL A 50 -3.40 4.63 -4.30
CA VAL A 50 -4.47 3.78 -3.77
C VAL A 50 -5.37 3.31 -4.91
N GLU A 51 -5.86 4.23 -5.75
CA GLU A 51 -6.71 3.91 -6.89
C GLU A 51 -6.01 2.97 -7.89
N GLN A 52 -4.73 3.20 -8.18
CA GLN A 52 -3.95 2.31 -9.05
C GLN A 52 -3.80 0.89 -8.48
N ILE A 53 -3.75 0.74 -7.15
CA ILE A 53 -3.58 -0.52 -6.46
C ILE A 53 -4.92 -1.25 -6.33
N THR A 54 -6.00 -0.56 -5.95
CA THR A 54 -7.34 -1.14 -5.76
C THR A 54 -8.02 -1.51 -7.08
N THR A 55 -7.71 -0.81 -8.16
CA THR A 55 -8.28 -1.07 -9.50
C THR A 55 -7.55 -2.20 -10.25
N ASP A 56 -6.37 -2.63 -9.79
CA ASP A 56 -5.57 -3.62 -10.52
C ASP A 56 -6.05 -5.06 -10.24
N PRO A 57 -6.48 -5.83 -11.27
CA PRO A 57 -7.01 -7.19 -11.07
C PRO A 57 -5.94 -8.23 -10.67
N ASN A 58 -4.65 -7.89 -10.78
CA ASN A 58 -3.55 -8.76 -10.34
C ASN A 58 -3.22 -8.57 -8.86
N LEU A 59 -3.81 -7.57 -8.21
CA LEU A 59 -3.61 -7.28 -6.80
C LEU A 59 -4.86 -7.64 -6.01
N VAL A 60 -4.66 -8.36 -4.92
CA VAL A 60 -5.68 -8.59 -3.90
C VAL A 60 -5.44 -7.56 -2.81
N VAL A 61 -6.37 -6.62 -2.68
CA VAL A 61 -6.30 -5.53 -1.71
C VAL A 61 -7.33 -5.74 -0.62
N GLN A 62 -6.90 -5.62 0.63
CA GLN A 62 -7.76 -5.67 1.80
C GLN A 62 -7.51 -4.42 2.63
N GLU A 63 -8.57 -3.69 2.95
CA GLU A 63 -8.51 -2.61 3.93
C GLU A 63 -8.36 -3.21 5.32
N VAL A 64 -7.33 -2.78 6.05
CA VAL A 64 -7.05 -3.23 7.41
C VAL A 64 -6.81 -2.03 8.29
N ASP A 65 -7.32 -2.09 9.51
CA ASP A 65 -6.92 -1.16 10.55
C ASP A 65 -5.49 -1.52 10.98
N ILE A 66 -4.61 -0.52 10.93
CA ILE A 66 -3.24 -0.61 11.40
C ILE A 66 -3.24 0.05 12.78
N GLU A 67 -3.01 -0.73 13.84
CA GLU A 67 -2.53 -0.11 15.07
C GLU A 67 -1.17 0.51 14.74
N PRO A 68 -1.02 1.85 14.85
CA PRO A 68 0.24 2.49 14.53
C PRO A 68 1.32 1.78 15.36
N PRO A 69 2.45 1.36 14.76
CA PRO A 69 3.52 0.79 15.54
C PRO A 69 3.88 1.83 16.59
N ALA A 70 3.63 1.50 17.85
CA ALA A 70 4.19 2.23 18.96
C ALA A 70 5.72 2.14 18.76
N GLU A 71 6.32 3.18 18.22
CA GLU A 71 7.77 3.37 18.29
C GLU A 71 8.14 3.32 19.77
N ALA A 72 8.83 2.26 20.17
CA ALA A 72 9.48 2.10 21.46
C ALA A 72 10.89 2.67 21.41
#